data_AF-A0A1L8PHB9-F1
#
_entry.id   AF-A0A1L8PHB9-F1
#
_cell.length_a   1.000
_cell.length_b   1.000
_cell.length_c   1.000
_cell.angle_alpha   90.00
_cell.angle_beta   90.00
_cell.angle_gamma   90.00
#
_symmetry.space_group_name_H-M   'P 1'
#
loop_
_entity.id
_entity.type
_entity.pdbx_description
1 polymer ?
#
loop_
_entity_poly.entity_id
_entity_poly.type
_entity_poly.pdbx_seq_one_letter_code
_entity_poly.pdbx_strand_id
1 'polypeptide(L)'
;MLNESDSIVLKKILYPLFFGLTWGMLIYTLDIYNADFLLILYSIIAVGTFLYSIWNLWHMLEKKVKLKVLTYISLFTVIFHGSTAVINFYFQGIIATVYGIYLLVLFWKMLTKKNSKV
;
A
#
# COMPACT_ATOMS: atom_id res chain seq x y z
N MET A 1 -15.39 -0.99 9.43
CA MET A 1 -14.05 -1.63 9.39
C MET A 1 -14.19 -2.72 8.35
N LEU A 2 -13.27 -2.83 7.39
CA LEU A 2 -13.45 -3.79 6.30
C LEU A 2 -13.37 -5.20 6.86
N ASN A 3 -14.32 -6.03 6.51
CA ASN A 3 -14.33 -7.40 6.96
C ASN A 3 -13.36 -8.19 6.06
N GLU A 4 -12.32 -8.79 6.64
CA GLU A 4 -11.37 -9.60 5.88
C GLU A 4 -12.04 -10.81 5.21
N SER A 5 -13.21 -11.23 5.72
CA SER A 5 -13.99 -12.31 5.13
C SER A 5 -14.77 -11.91 3.88
N ASP A 6 -14.88 -10.62 3.55
CA ASP A 6 -15.45 -10.19 2.27
C ASP A 6 -14.42 -10.42 1.16
N SER A 7 -14.57 -11.54 0.46
CA SER A 7 -13.66 -11.97 -0.59
C SER A 7 -13.51 -10.94 -1.71
N ILE A 8 -14.50 -10.07 -1.97
CA ILE A 8 -14.43 -9.08 -3.05
C ILE A 8 -13.54 -7.92 -2.60
N VAL A 9 -13.82 -7.37 -1.43
CA VAL A 9 -13.04 -6.27 -0.84
C VAL A 9 -11.58 -6.68 -0.63
N LEU A 10 -11.36 -7.90 -0.12
CA LEU A 10 -10.02 -8.41 0.11
C LEU A 10 -9.23 -8.59 -1.19
N LYS A 11 -9.80 -9.29 -2.19
CA LYS A 11 -9.06 -9.66 -3.41
C LYS A 11 -8.91 -8.54 -4.43
N LYS A 12 -9.88 -7.63 -4.52
CA LYS A 12 -9.91 -6.60 -5.58
C LYS A 12 -9.45 -5.22 -5.12
N ILE A 13 -9.47 -4.95 -3.82
CA ILE A 13 -9.16 -3.62 -3.27
C ILE A 13 -7.97 -3.70 -2.34
N LEU A 14 -8.08 -4.43 -1.24
CA LEU A 14 -7.02 -4.45 -0.23
C LEU A 14 -5.75 -5.12 -0.76
N TYR A 15 -5.84 -6.35 -1.26
CA TYR A 15 -4.64 -7.06 -1.74
C TYR A 15 -3.88 -6.29 -2.84
N PRO A 16 -4.52 -5.80 -3.93
CA PRO A 16 -3.81 -5.06 -4.96
C PRO A 16 -3.29 -3.70 -4.48
N LEU A 17 -3.99 -3.05 -3.54
CA LEU A 17 -3.53 -1.82 -2.89
C LEU A 17 -2.21 -2.06 -2.14
N PHE A 18 -2.20 -3.04 -1.24
CA PHE A 18 -1.05 -3.33 -0.41
C PHE A 18 0.11 -3.89 -1.23
N PHE A 19 -0.16 -4.68 -2.27
CA PHE A 19 0.85 -5.13 -3.21
C PHE A 19 1.53 -3.95 -3.92
N GLY A 20 0.74 -3.03 -4.49
CA GLY A 20 1.27 -1.85 -5.19
C GLY A 20 2.08 -0.93 -4.27
N LEU A 21 1.60 -0.69 -3.06
CA LEU A 21 2.30 0.13 -2.06
C LEU A 21 3.62 -0.52 -1.59
N THR A 22 3.62 -1.84 -1.37
CA THR A 22 4.83 -2.58 -0.96
C THR A 22 5.91 -2.53 -2.02
N TRP A 23 5.54 -2.76 -3.29
CA TRP A 23 6.50 -2.70 -4.39
C TRP A 23 6.98 -1.27 -4.68
N GLY A 24 6.11 -0.27 -4.62
CA GLY A 24 6.51 1.13 -4.75
C GLY A 24 7.55 1.54 -3.70
N MET A 25 7.38 1.09 -2.45
CA MET A 25 8.37 1.27 -1.38
C MET A 25 9.69 0.53 -1.65
N LEU A 26 9.62 -0.72 -2.08
CA LEU A 26 10.80 -1.52 -2.43
C LEU A 26 11.62 -0.83 -3.53
N ILE A 27 10.97 -0.33 -4.57
CA ILE A 27 11.63 0.42 -5.64
C ILE A 27 12.30 1.69 -5.09
N TYR A 28 11.62 2.43 -4.22
CA TYR A 28 12.16 3.65 -3.60
C TYR A 28 13.37 3.37 -2.69
N THR A 29 13.41 2.21 -2.05
CA THR A 29 14.49 1.83 -1.12
C THR A 29 15.65 1.11 -1.79
N LEU A 30 15.39 0.45 -2.92
CA LEU A 30 16.37 -0.21 -3.78
C LEU A 30 16.88 0.71 -4.88
N ASP A 31 16.89 2.03 -4.68
CA ASP A 31 17.49 3.01 -5.58
C ASP A 31 19.03 2.81 -5.66
N ILE A 32 19.41 1.71 -6.29
CA ILE A 32 20.76 1.24 -6.56
C ILE A 32 21.02 1.59 -8.02
N TYR A 33 21.23 2.88 -8.28
CA TYR A 33 22.08 3.47 -9.33
C TYR A 33 22.03 2.95 -10.80
N ASN A 34 21.15 2.03 -11.18
CA ASN A 34 20.95 1.54 -12.54
C ASN A 34 19.47 1.18 -12.72
N ALA A 35 18.74 2.04 -13.43
CA ALA A 35 17.39 1.75 -13.89
C ALA A 35 17.44 0.65 -14.95
N ASP A 36 17.56 -0.60 -14.49
CA ASP A 36 17.54 -1.77 -15.36
C ASP A 36 16.09 -2.05 -15.81
N PHE A 37 15.92 -2.66 -16.99
CA PHE A 37 14.60 -2.90 -17.60
C PHE A 37 13.61 -3.59 -16.64
N LEU A 38 14.12 -4.44 -15.75
CA LEU A 38 13.34 -5.14 -14.73
C LEU A 38 12.73 -4.19 -13.69
N LEU A 39 13.43 -3.14 -13.27
CA LEU A 39 12.92 -2.17 -12.29
C LEU A 39 11.74 -1.37 -12.86
N ILE A 40 11.85 -1.00 -14.14
CA ILE A 40 10.77 -0.34 -14.88
C ILE A 40 9.54 -1.26 -14.96
N LEU A 41 9.76 -2.54 -15.30
CA LEU A 41 8.68 -3.53 -15.37
C LEU A 41 7.97 -3.71 -14.01
N TYR A 42 8.73 -3.84 -12.91
CA TYR A 42 8.16 -3.91 -11.57
C TYR A 42 7.38 -2.65 -11.21
N SER A 43 7.88 -1.47 -11.61
CA SER A 43 7.19 -0.19 -11.40
C SER A 43 5.85 -0.15 -12.12
N ILE A 44 5.82 -0.58 -13.39
CA ILE A 44 4.58 -0.64 -14.19
C ILE A 44 3.57 -1.58 -13.53
N ILE A 45 4.01 -2.76 -13.08
CA ILE A 45 3.12 -3.74 -12.42
C ILE A 45 2.59 -3.18 -11.09
N ALA A 46 3.44 -2.54 -10.29
CA ALA A 46 3.05 -1.93 -9.02
C ALA A 46 2.04 -0.79 -9.21
N VAL A 47 2.27 0.10 -10.19
CA VAL A 47 1.34 1.18 -10.52
C VAL A 47 0.03 0.62 -11.08
N GLY A 48 0.09 -0.36 -11.99
CA GLY A 48 -1.10 -0.97 -12.58
C GLY A 48 -1.99 -1.66 -11.53
N THR A 49 -1.38 -2.41 -10.61
CA THR A 49 -2.11 -3.05 -9.50
C THR A 49 -2.70 -2.05 -8.51
N PHE A 50 -2.00 -0.95 -8.22
CA PHE A 50 -2.51 0.15 -7.42
C PHE A 50 -3.72 0.82 -8.10
N LEU A 51 -3.60 1.19 -9.37
CA LEU A 51 -4.69 1.81 -10.14
C LEU A 51 -5.90 0.87 -10.26
N TYR A 52 -5.66 -0.43 -10.43
CA TYR A 52 -6.72 -1.44 -10.39
C TYR A 52 -7.47 -1.43 -9.05
N SER A 53 -6.77 -1.33 -7.93
CA SER A 53 -7.43 -1.21 -6.61
C SER A 53 -8.29 0.06 -6.51
N ILE A 54 -7.76 1.21 -6.92
CA ILE A 54 -8.49 2.48 -6.91
C ILE A 54 -9.72 2.43 -7.82
N TRP A 55 -9.60 1.81 -8.99
CA TRP A 55 -10.72 1.60 -9.91
C TRP A 55 -11.83 0.76 -9.26
N ASN A 56 -11.50 -0.37 -8.64
CA ASN A 56 -12.49 -1.21 -7.96
C ASN A 56 -13.11 -0.50 -6.75
N LEU A 57 -12.32 0.27 -6.02
CA LEU A 57 -12.79 1.10 -4.91
C LEU A 57 -13.77 2.18 -5.39
N TRP A 58 -13.54 2.78 -6.55
CA TRP A 58 -14.42 3.77 -7.15
C TRP A 58 -15.82 3.22 -7.44
N HIS A 59 -15.87 1.97 -7.89
CA HIS A 59 -17.11 1.24 -8.25
C HIS A 59 -17.82 0.60 -7.05
N MET A 60 -17.30 0.74 -5.83
CA MET A 60 -18.04 0.30 -4.63
C MET A 60 -19.27 1.16 -4.40
N LEU A 61 -20.43 0.51 -4.23
CA LEU A 61 -21.71 1.15 -3.91
C LEU A 61 -21.70 1.80 -2.50
N GLU A 62 -20.98 1.20 -1.56
CA GLU A 62 -20.92 1.66 -0.17
C GLU A 62 -20.00 2.88 0.02
N LYS A 63 -20.56 4.09 -0.16
CA LYS A 63 -19.83 5.36 -0.04
C LYS A 63 -19.05 5.54 1.28
N LYS A 64 -19.60 5.07 2.40
CA LYS A 64 -18.96 5.18 3.74
C LYS A 64 -17.66 4.36 3.82
N VAL A 65 -17.68 3.15 3.26
CA VAL A 65 -16.50 2.28 3.18
C VAL A 65 -15.48 2.87 2.21
N LYS A 66 -15.94 3.34 1.05
CA LYS A 66 -15.10 4.00 0.04
C LYS A 66 -14.30 5.16 0.64
N LEU A 67 -15.00 6.09 1.28
CA LEU A 67 -14.38 7.28 1.90
C LEU A 67 -13.37 6.86 2.97
N LYS A 68 -13.71 5.87 3.80
CA LYS A 68 -12.81 5.35 4.83
C LYS A 68 -11.49 4.87 4.21
N VAL A 69 -11.56 3.99 3.21
CA VAL A 69 -10.36 3.44 2.54
C VAL A 69 -9.52 4.55 1.91
N LEU A 70 -10.15 5.52 1.22
CA LEU A 70 -9.46 6.66 0.63
C LEU A 70 -8.75 7.53 1.68
N THR A 71 -9.41 7.88 2.78
CA THR A 71 -8.81 8.65 3.88
C THR A 71 -7.57 7.95 4.43
N TYR A 72 -7.68 6.64 4.64
CA TYR A 72 -6.56 5.84 5.11
C TYR A 72 -5.44 5.80 4.08
N ILE A 73 -5.72 5.58 2.79
CA ILE A 73 -4.68 5.57 1.74
C ILE A 73 -3.96 6.92 1.72
N SER A 74 -4.69 8.03 1.77
CA SER A 74 -4.10 9.37 1.82
C SER A 74 -3.22 9.57 3.06
N LEU A 75 -3.70 9.15 4.24
CA LEU A 75 -2.93 9.23 5.48
C LEU A 75 -1.65 8.39 5.41
N PHE A 76 -1.75 7.16 4.89
CA PHE A 76 -0.59 6.29 4.66
C PHE A 76 0.41 6.97 3.73
N THR A 77 -0.03 7.49 2.58
CA THR A 77 0.87 8.14 1.62
C THR A 77 1.59 9.33 2.23
N VAL A 78 0.90 10.17 3.01
CA VAL A 78 1.52 11.33 3.68
C VAL A 78 2.54 10.88 4.72
N ILE A 79 2.17 9.94 5.60
CA ILE A 79 3.09 9.43 6.63
C ILE A 79 4.28 8.75 5.95
N PHE A 80 4.03 7.84 5.01
CA PHE A 80 5.05 7.11 4.29
C PHE A 80 5.99 8.04 3.54
N HIS A 81 5.52 8.96 2.68
CA HIS A 81 6.42 9.89 2.00
C HIS A 81 7.19 10.79 2.97
N GLY A 82 6.50 11.37 3.95
CA GLY A 82 7.12 12.29 4.90
C GLY A 82 8.20 11.62 5.76
N SER A 83 7.92 10.43 6.29
CA SER A 83 8.86 9.72 7.16
C SER A 83 9.89 8.91 6.40
N THR A 84 9.57 8.33 5.24
CA THR A 84 10.54 7.55 4.45
C THR A 84 11.56 8.46 3.77
N ALA A 85 11.18 9.68 3.36
CA ALA A 85 12.16 10.67 2.89
C ALA A 85 13.15 11.07 4.00
N VAL A 86 12.65 11.31 5.22
CA VAL A 86 13.48 11.62 6.39
C VAL A 86 14.36 10.42 6.76
N ILE A 87 13.79 9.21 6.87
CA ILE A 87 14.54 8.01 7.26
C ILE A 87 15.58 7.63 6.19
N ASN A 88 15.25 7.74 4.90
CA ASN A 88 16.22 7.45 3.84
C ASN A 88 17.40 8.45 3.87
N PHE A 89 17.14 9.72 4.17
CA PHE A 89 18.19 10.73 4.34
C PHE A 89 19.16 10.39 5.50
N TYR A 90 18.67 9.83 6.61
CA TYR A 90 19.48 9.59 7.81
C TYR A 90 20.02 8.15 7.97
N PHE A 91 19.32 7.14 7.47
CA PHE A 91 19.54 5.74 7.85
C PHE A 91 19.82 4.77 6.68
N GLN A 92 19.86 5.27 5.44
CA GLN A 92 20.02 4.49 4.20
C GLN A 92 18.91 3.43 3.97
N GLY A 93 18.78 2.98 2.72
CA GLY A 93 17.58 2.32 2.17
C GLY A 93 16.99 1.14 2.96
N ILE A 94 17.81 0.30 3.61
CA ILE A 94 17.34 -0.89 4.33
C ILE A 94 16.45 -0.55 5.54
N ILE A 95 16.84 0.46 6.33
CA ILE A 95 16.07 0.87 7.52
C ILE A 95 14.75 1.52 7.09
N ALA A 96 14.78 2.27 5.98
CA ALA A 96 13.57 2.81 5.37
C ALA A 96 12.61 1.70 4.89
N THR A 97 13.12 0.59 4.33
CA THR A 97 12.30 -0.57 3.93
C THR A 97 11.63 -1.23 5.13
N VAL A 98 12.38 -1.51 6.21
CA VAL A 98 11.83 -2.16 7.42
C VAL A 98 10.74 -1.30 8.05
N TYR A 99 10.98 0.00 8.14
CA TYR A 99 10.00 0.95 8.66
C TYR A 99 8.72 1.01 7.80
N GLY A 100 8.87 1.04 6.48
CA GLY A 100 7.71 1.06 5.59
C GLY A 100 6.89 -0.25 5.62
N ILE A 101 7.54 -1.41 5.77
CA ILE A 101 6.83 -2.68 6.03
C ILE A 101 6.01 -2.60 7.32
N TYR A 102 6.59 -2.02 8.39
CA TYR A 102 5.88 -1.85 9.65
C TYR A 102 4.65 -0.94 9.50
N LEU A 103 4.78 0.18 8.77
CA LEU A 103 3.64 1.05 8.45
C LEU A 103 2.55 0.32 7.67
N LEU A 104 2.91 -0.53 6.69
CA LEU A 104 1.95 -1.35 5.95
C LEU A 104 1.18 -2.30 6.87
N VAL A 105 1.86 -2.96 7.82
CA VAL A 105 1.19 -3.85 8.79
C VAL A 105 0.23 -3.08 9.69
N LEU A 106 0.63 -1.90 10.20
CA LEU A 106 -0.26 -1.04 10.98
C LEU A 106 -1.47 -0.62 10.16
N PHE A 107 -1.24 -0.20 8.92
CA PHE A 107 -2.26 0.25 8.01
C PHE A 107 -3.29 -0.84 7.68
N TRP A 108 -2.81 -2.07 7.47
CA TRP A 108 -3.67 -3.25 7.31
C TRP A 108 -4.61 -3.39 8.49
N LYS A 109 -4.08 -3.39 9.72
CA LYS A 109 -4.87 -3.52 10.96
C LYS A 109 -5.89 -2.39 11.16
N MET A 110 -5.64 -1.19 10.65
CA MET A 110 -6.60 -0.07 10.74
C MET A 110 -7.75 -0.21 9.74
N LEU A 111 -7.46 -0.73 8.54
CA LEU A 111 -8.43 -0.95 7.48
C LEU A 111 -9.30 -2.17 7.75
N THR A 112 -8.69 -3.25 8.24
CA THR A 112 -9.33 -4.55 8.39
C THR A 112 -9.75 -4.84 9.82
N LYS A 113 -10.87 -5.53 9.99
CA LYS A 113 -11.22 -6.20 11.25
C LYS A 113 -11.14 -7.70 10.99
N LYS A 114 -10.30 -8.38 11.76
CA LYS A 114 -10.35 -9.84 11.83
C LYS A 114 -11.69 -10.21 12.43
N ASN A 115 -12.57 -10.85 11.65
CA ASN A 115 -13.77 -11.44 12.20
C ASN A 115 -13.34 -12.69 13.00
N SER A 116 -13.19 -12.54 14.31
CA SER A 116 -13.15 -13.65 15.24
C SER A 116 -14.57 -14.21 15.38
N LYS A 117 -15.01 -14.94 14.35
CA LYS A 117 -16.08 -15.93 14.49
C LYS A 117 -15.46 -17.29 14.20
N VAL A 118 -14.81 -17.84 15.22
CA VAL A 118 -14.81 -19.27 15.50
C VAL A 118 -15.60 -19.40 16.80
#